data_AF-A0A8H7PZD7-F1
#
_entry.id   AF-A0A8H7PZD7-F1
#
_cell.length_a   1.000
_cell.length_b   1.000
_cell.length_c   1.000
_cell.angle_alpha   90.00
_cell.angle_beta   90.00
_cell.angle_gamma   90.00
#
_symmetry.space_group_name_H-M   'P 1'
#
loop_
_entity.id
_entity.type
_entity.pdbx_description
1 polymer ?
#
loop_
_entity_poly.entity_id
_entity_poly.type
_entity_poly.pdbx_seq_one_letter_code
_entity_poly.pdbx_strand_id
1 'polypeptide(L)'
;MPSLRERKRSNISEVSAASAKSAKKFKTEPRKSQVDHDTMNATKDVSPAGILQSSWKFLEFAQFCTTFDKHLQLPSLGIATLEAMLLNEDYQTDTSATVDQGSRSTSVTSTSSSKGTSAQFEDLVKALFRCQTARRQLPIDFDFNKALCQLLEEENSSWDANFEEAKFFELPLESRILALHTLMEIIIESPNSEFGEICKNGDLDIKRYGAIGIDKEGRTYWLFGDDRLYRETAIYTKKKQLPKLFDRPYTYELVCSTVEEWQDFLHTYCSDCKSTKGSQFELVKSLRAVGEAVIAMLEQREQAKQRRKDRLLKATLKAQALEMVPKKRSSRLEQKMQEQEELRKLEEMVTLQEDLEAVQKFEAMEKERRSQEARRKLISHEQDKLRSMFQESMEVAEKASQRREATSEQNLTSLSKNSSIDERVTKMRMWLGMLEPDSSVVVHKIEMLTTLPPPSPSPLQTPLSDMTFAVTGDKTDIRSPVLKNTLRVFLASIRDHHSSRFLDNENLPVTFDQIYGKLVLNEYDSHTGCAEILADIQSIIAIVHNRVDNDDDKYNTFISFLRNLLLNVFADRTASD
;
A
#
# COMPACT_ATOMS: atom_id res chain seq x y z
N MET A 1 44.04 36.15 23.97
CA MET A 1 45.33 36.48 24.64
C MET A 1 45.10 36.36 26.13
N PRO A 2 45.93 35.65 26.92
CA PRO A 2 47.11 34.81 26.59
C PRO A 2 46.82 33.30 26.82
N SER A 3 47.57 32.27 26.44
CA SER A 3 48.76 32.02 25.60
C SER A 3 48.77 30.49 25.34
N LEU A 4 48.78 29.96 24.11
CA LEU A 4 49.95 29.65 23.28
C LEU A 4 51.15 28.98 24.02
N ARG A 5 51.30 27.66 23.82
CA ARG A 5 52.57 26.93 23.57
C ARG A 5 52.24 25.49 23.12
N GLU A 6 52.31 25.12 21.84
CA GLU A 6 53.48 24.76 21.01
C GLU A 6 54.18 23.43 21.35
N ARG A 7 54.38 22.62 20.28
CA ARG A 7 55.29 21.45 20.09
C ARG A 7 54.71 20.09 20.51
N LYS A 8 54.74 19.02 19.69
CA LYS A 8 55.87 18.51 18.91
C LYS A 8 55.39 17.57 17.78
N ARG A 9 56.05 17.68 16.62
CA ARG A 9 56.05 16.69 15.52
C ARG A 9 56.82 15.43 15.92
N SER A 10 56.40 14.27 15.42
CA SER A 10 57.31 13.17 15.07
C SER A 10 56.75 12.39 13.87
N ASN A 11 57.44 12.55 12.74
CA ASN A 11 57.47 11.67 11.57
C ASN A 11 58.18 10.34 11.92
N ILE A 12 58.18 9.42 10.93
CA ILE A 12 58.98 8.19 10.75
C ILE A 12 58.16 6.93 11.11
N SER A 13 57.95 5.92 10.26
CA SER A 13 58.70 5.42 9.10
C SER A 13 57.82 4.65 8.11
N GLU A 14 58.02 4.90 6.82
CA GLU A 14 57.88 3.94 5.74
C GLU A 14 58.86 2.77 5.92
N VAL A 15 58.41 1.54 5.68
CA VAL A 15 59.27 0.43 5.26
C VAL A 15 58.62 -0.30 4.10
N SER A 16 59.47 -0.58 3.12
CA SER A 16 59.27 -1.03 1.76
C SER A 16 58.72 -2.45 1.58
N ALA A 17 57.88 -2.55 0.55
CA ALA A 17 57.87 -3.50 -0.57
C ALA A 17 58.65 -4.83 -0.56
N ALA A 18 57.92 -5.82 -1.09
CA ALA A 18 58.31 -6.97 -1.95
C ALA A 18 58.70 -8.30 -1.30
N SER A 19 57.88 -9.35 -1.52
CA SER A 19 58.22 -10.41 -2.49
C SER A 19 57.14 -11.52 -2.60
N ALA A 20 56.76 -11.78 -3.86
CA ALA A 20 56.43 -13.05 -4.52
C ALA A 20 55.38 -14.07 -3.98
N LYS A 21 54.29 -14.16 -4.77
CA LYS A 21 53.74 -15.36 -5.45
C LYS A 21 53.53 -16.65 -4.64
N SER A 22 52.26 -17.03 -4.47
CA SER A 22 51.80 -18.36 -4.92
C SER A 22 50.28 -18.40 -5.12
N ALA A 23 49.87 -19.15 -6.15
CA ALA A 23 48.53 -19.23 -6.70
C ALA A 23 47.72 -20.39 -6.09
N LYS A 24 46.42 -20.16 -5.85
CA LYS A 24 45.28 -21.11 -5.94
C LYS A 24 44.02 -20.33 -5.56
N LYS A 25 43.26 -19.76 -6.50
CA LYS A 25 42.23 -20.41 -7.33
C LYS A 25 41.25 -21.26 -6.51
N PHE A 26 40.29 -20.60 -5.86
CA PHE A 26 38.90 -21.03 -5.72
C PHE A 26 38.05 -19.77 -5.48
N LYS A 27 37.54 -19.20 -6.58
CA LYS A 27 36.58 -18.11 -6.57
C LYS A 27 35.20 -18.75 -6.50
N THR A 28 34.73 -19.04 -5.30
CA THR A 28 33.34 -19.38 -5.04
C THR A 28 32.61 -18.05 -4.98
N GLU A 29 31.88 -17.72 -6.05
CA GLU A 29 30.99 -16.55 -6.04
C GLU A 29 29.93 -16.77 -4.96
N PRO A 30 29.78 -15.87 -3.97
CA PRO A 30 28.64 -15.93 -3.10
C PRO A 30 27.41 -15.62 -3.97
N ARG A 31 26.53 -16.62 -4.12
CA ARG A 31 25.17 -16.42 -4.62
C ARG A 31 24.60 -15.23 -3.86
N LYS A 32 24.40 -14.12 -4.57
CA LYS A 32 23.61 -12.99 -4.08
C LYS A 32 22.20 -13.56 -3.91
N SER A 33 21.88 -13.99 -2.68
CA SER A 33 20.50 -14.11 -2.26
C SER A 33 19.90 -12.74 -2.47
N GLN A 34 19.02 -12.65 -3.46
CA GLN A 34 18.12 -11.54 -3.66
C GLN A 34 17.28 -11.49 -2.39
N VAL A 35 17.71 -10.65 -1.44
CA VAL A 35 16.92 -10.32 -0.26
C VAL A 35 15.79 -9.50 -0.84
N ASP A 36 14.62 -10.14 -0.98
CA ASP A 36 13.39 -9.42 -1.20
C ASP A 36 13.26 -8.44 -0.04
N HIS A 37 13.58 -7.19 -0.33
CA HIS A 37 13.30 -6.12 0.60
C HIS A 37 11.78 -6.02 0.63
N ASP A 38 11.19 -6.43 1.76
CA ASP A 38 9.84 -6.05 2.18
C ASP A 38 9.76 -4.52 2.20
N THR A 39 9.65 -3.93 1.02
CA THR A 39 9.04 -2.64 0.88
C THR A 39 7.62 -2.85 1.38
N MET A 40 7.33 -2.32 2.56
CA MET A 40 5.98 -1.96 2.99
C MET A 40 5.40 -1.04 1.90
N ASN A 41 4.97 -1.63 0.79
CA ASN A 41 3.94 -1.03 -0.01
C ASN A 41 2.75 -1.05 0.95
N ALA A 42 2.31 0.13 1.37
CA ALA A 42 1.09 0.32 2.15
C ALA A 42 -0.11 -0.13 1.27
N THR A 43 -0.18 -1.42 1.00
CA THR A 43 -1.24 -2.11 0.27
C THR A 43 -2.32 -2.38 1.28
N LYS A 44 -3.43 -1.63 1.21
CA LYS A 44 -4.83 -1.86 1.69
C LYS A 44 -5.13 -2.54 3.05
N ASP A 45 -4.16 -3.12 3.73
CA ASP A 45 -4.29 -3.99 4.90
C ASP A 45 -3.58 -3.41 6.15
N VAL A 46 -2.88 -2.27 6.00
CA VAL A 46 -2.24 -1.59 7.14
C VAL A 46 -3.31 -0.93 8.00
N SER A 47 -3.28 -1.18 9.31
CA SER A 47 -4.20 -0.52 10.24
C SER A 47 -4.00 1.01 10.22
N PRO A 48 -5.04 1.82 10.50
CA PRO A 48 -4.89 3.26 10.59
C PRO A 48 -3.77 3.71 11.54
N ALA A 49 -3.59 3.01 12.66
CA ALA A 49 -2.48 3.24 13.58
C ALA A 49 -1.12 2.97 12.92
N GLY A 50 -0.99 1.90 12.13
CA GLY A 50 0.23 1.58 11.39
C GLY A 50 0.55 2.62 10.31
N ILE A 51 -0.45 3.18 9.63
CA ILE A 51 -0.27 4.29 8.68
C ILE A 51 0.30 5.52 9.39
N LEU A 52 -0.27 5.86 10.55
CA LEU A 52 0.16 7.00 11.33
C LEU A 52 1.58 6.84 11.86
N GLN A 53 1.88 5.69 12.45
CA GLN A 53 3.20 5.37 13.03
C GLN A 53 4.30 5.23 11.98
N SER A 54 3.96 4.86 10.74
CA SER A 54 4.94 4.77 9.66
C SER A 54 5.15 6.09 8.91
N SER A 55 4.28 7.07 9.13
CA SER A 55 4.31 8.35 8.42
C SER A 55 5.36 9.31 8.97
N TRP A 56 6.35 9.64 8.15
CA TRP A 56 7.39 10.60 8.54
C TRP A 56 6.82 12.01 8.78
N LYS A 57 5.80 12.39 8.00
CA LYS A 57 5.10 13.67 8.14
C LYS A 57 4.44 13.82 9.51
N PHE A 58 3.80 12.74 9.98
CA PHE A 58 3.21 12.73 11.31
C PHE A 58 4.28 12.80 12.41
N LEU A 59 5.36 12.03 12.31
CA LEU A 59 6.43 12.03 13.30
C LEU A 59 7.12 13.40 13.39
N GLU A 60 7.36 14.05 12.25
CA GLU A 60 7.91 15.40 12.21
C GLU A 60 6.96 16.43 12.84
N PHE A 61 5.66 16.35 12.53
CA PHE A 61 4.64 17.20 13.16
C PHE A 61 4.57 17.00 14.68
N ALA A 62 4.58 15.75 15.15
CA ALA A 62 4.56 15.43 16.58
C ALA A 62 5.84 15.93 17.28
N GLN A 63 7.00 15.77 16.64
CA GLN A 63 8.26 16.31 17.12
C GLN A 63 8.22 17.84 17.19
N PHE A 64 7.68 18.51 16.18
CA PHE A 64 7.52 19.96 16.18
C PHE A 64 6.66 20.40 17.37
N CYS A 65 5.49 19.79 17.56
CA CYS A 65 4.60 20.12 18.67
C CYS A 65 5.28 19.98 20.03
N THR A 66 6.01 18.88 20.25
CA THR A 66 6.71 18.62 21.52
C THR A 66 7.93 19.52 21.72
N THR A 67 8.67 19.84 20.67
CA THR A 67 9.90 20.64 20.73
C THR A 67 9.61 22.12 21.01
N PHE A 68 8.51 22.62 20.45
CA PHE A 68 8.15 24.03 20.47
C PHE A 68 6.95 24.34 21.37
N ASP A 69 6.48 23.37 22.18
CA ASP A 69 5.31 23.50 23.05
C ASP A 69 5.32 24.77 23.90
N LYS A 70 6.41 25.02 24.63
CA LYS A 70 6.58 26.17 25.51
C LYS A 70 6.78 27.47 24.77
N HIS A 71 7.38 27.40 23.59
CA HIS A 71 7.74 28.58 22.80
C HIS A 71 6.53 29.13 22.04
N LEU A 72 5.73 28.23 21.48
CA LEU A 72 4.53 28.54 20.70
C LEU A 72 3.23 28.43 21.54
N GLN A 73 3.36 28.21 22.85
CA GLN A 73 2.24 28.03 23.79
C GLN A 73 1.27 26.92 23.35
N LEU A 74 1.80 25.86 22.75
CA LEU A 74 1.01 24.70 22.36
C LEU A 74 0.66 23.89 23.62
N PRO A 75 -0.48 23.18 23.63
CA PRO A 75 -0.74 22.20 24.66
C PRO A 75 0.38 21.14 24.69
N SER A 76 0.86 20.80 25.87
CA SER A 76 1.88 19.77 26.09
C SER A 76 1.29 18.39 25.78
N LEU A 77 1.34 17.99 24.51
CA LEU A 77 0.81 16.73 24.01
C LEU A 77 1.95 15.80 23.63
N GLY A 78 1.96 14.59 24.19
CA GLY A 78 2.88 13.53 23.76
C GLY A 78 2.42 12.92 22.43
N ILE A 79 3.35 12.28 21.72
CA ILE A 79 3.08 11.60 20.44
C ILE A 79 1.90 10.62 20.55
N ALA A 80 1.83 9.81 21.61
CA ALA A 80 0.73 8.88 21.85
C ALA A 80 -0.64 9.56 21.96
N THR A 81 -0.69 10.75 22.56
CA THR A 81 -1.92 11.52 22.70
C THR A 81 -2.35 12.13 21.37
N LEU A 82 -1.41 12.62 20.58
CA LEU A 82 -1.67 13.10 19.21
C LEU A 82 -2.18 11.96 18.31
N GLU A 83 -1.62 10.75 18.46
CA GLU A 83 -2.11 9.57 17.74
C GLU A 83 -3.55 9.25 18.07
N ALA A 84 -3.88 9.16 19.36
CA ALA A 84 -5.25 8.91 19.81
C ALA A 84 -6.23 9.97 19.30
N MET A 85 -5.84 11.25 19.32
CA MET A 85 -6.64 12.36 18.79
C MET A 85 -6.92 12.20 17.30
N LEU A 86 -5.91 11.81 16.50
CA LEU A 86 -6.08 11.62 15.06
C LEU A 86 -6.82 10.33 14.70
N LEU A 87 -6.74 9.30 15.52
CA LEU A 87 -7.48 8.06 15.25
C LEU A 87 -8.97 8.15 15.60
N ASN A 88 -9.43 9.27 16.19
CA ASN A 88 -10.79 9.41 16.72
C ASN A 88 -11.16 8.27 17.68
N GLU A 89 -10.17 7.65 18.30
CA GLU A 89 -10.46 6.79 19.43
C GLU A 89 -10.87 7.72 20.55
N ASP A 90 -12.13 7.64 20.99
CA ASP A 90 -12.65 8.31 22.18
C ASP A 90 -11.87 7.79 23.39
N TYR A 91 -10.65 8.28 23.52
CA TYR A 91 -9.68 7.85 24.49
C TYR A 91 -10.12 8.48 25.82
N GLN A 92 -10.95 7.76 26.58
CA GLN A 92 -11.11 7.99 28.02
C GLN A 92 -9.81 7.61 28.75
N THR A 93 -8.69 8.22 28.37
CA THR A 93 -7.54 8.22 29.26
C THR A 93 -7.76 9.29 30.31
N ASP A 94 -7.62 8.91 31.57
CA ASP A 94 -7.50 9.79 32.72
C ASP A 94 -6.19 10.62 32.65
N THR A 95 -5.95 11.34 31.56
CA THR A 95 -4.84 12.28 31.35
C THR A 95 -5.11 13.60 32.06
N SER A 96 -5.51 13.54 33.33
CA SER A 96 -5.28 14.61 34.30
C SER A 96 -3.84 14.50 34.81
N ALA A 97 -2.86 14.65 33.93
CA ALA A 97 -1.45 14.71 34.27
C ALA A 97 -0.88 16.05 33.81
N THR A 98 -1.38 17.15 34.37
CA THR A 98 -0.70 18.43 34.31
C THR A 98 0.45 18.45 35.32
N VAL A 99 1.60 18.87 34.81
CA VAL A 99 2.84 19.15 35.52
C VAL A 99 2.59 20.15 36.65
N ASP A 100 2.83 19.72 37.88
CA ASP A 100 2.83 20.56 39.08
C ASP A 100 4.10 21.42 39.07
N GLN A 101 4.08 22.53 38.32
CA GLN A 101 5.03 23.63 38.52
C GLN A 101 4.45 24.57 39.58
N GLY A 102 5.04 24.50 40.77
CA GLY A 102 4.66 25.30 41.92
C GLY A 102 4.70 26.80 41.61
N SER A 103 3.51 27.39 41.47
CA SER A 103 3.27 28.80 41.67
C SER A 103 1.99 28.95 42.49
N ARG A 104 2.18 29.25 43.78
CA ARG A 104 1.13 29.63 44.72
C ARG A 104 0.42 30.88 44.19
N SER A 105 -0.85 30.77 43.81
CA SER A 105 -1.82 31.87 43.81
C SER A 105 -3.25 31.34 43.81
N THR A 106 -3.88 31.45 44.99
CA THR A 106 -5.31 31.68 45.31
C THR A 106 -6.42 31.32 44.30
N SER A 107 -7.22 30.33 44.72
CA SER A 107 -8.69 30.21 44.65
C SER A 107 -9.44 30.84 43.47
N VAL A 108 -9.92 30.00 42.54
CA VAL A 108 -11.28 30.08 41.98
C VAL A 108 -11.76 28.65 41.69
N THR A 109 -12.98 28.34 42.09
CA THR A 109 -13.74 27.12 41.77
C THR A 109 -13.83 26.90 40.26
N SER A 110 -13.02 26.00 39.73
CA SER A 110 -13.15 25.49 38.35
C SER A 110 -13.69 24.07 38.38
N THR A 111 -14.96 23.93 38.01
CA THR A 111 -15.54 22.69 37.44
C THR A 111 -14.78 22.37 36.16
N SER A 112 -13.64 21.72 36.28
CA SER A 112 -12.87 21.17 35.16
C SER A 112 -13.60 19.93 34.64
N SER A 113 -14.62 20.15 33.80
CA SER A 113 -15.11 19.11 32.92
C SER A 113 -13.94 18.67 32.03
N SER A 114 -13.77 17.36 31.88
CA SER A 114 -12.86 16.77 30.92
C SER A 114 -13.27 17.24 29.53
N LYS A 115 -12.66 18.33 29.07
CA LYS A 115 -12.68 18.69 27.66
C LYS A 115 -12.20 17.45 26.90
N GLY A 116 -13.06 16.89 26.06
CA GLY A 116 -12.76 15.70 25.28
C GLY A 116 -11.51 15.91 24.41
N THR A 117 -10.92 14.82 23.94
CA THR A 117 -9.75 14.80 23.03
C THR A 117 -9.92 15.75 21.85
N SER A 118 -11.14 15.84 21.29
CA SER A 118 -11.50 16.76 20.21
C SER A 118 -11.26 18.24 20.55
N ALA A 119 -11.64 18.68 21.76
CA ALA A 119 -11.45 20.07 22.18
C ALA A 119 -9.97 20.41 22.41
N GLN A 120 -9.18 19.45 22.91
CA GLN A 120 -7.73 19.63 23.04
C GLN A 120 -7.04 19.69 21.67
N PHE A 121 -7.48 18.89 20.70
CA PHE A 121 -6.99 18.94 19.33
C PHE A 121 -7.35 20.27 18.65
N GLU A 122 -8.58 20.75 18.83
CA GLU A 122 -9.01 22.07 18.36
C GLU A 122 -8.17 23.19 18.99
N ASP A 123 -7.89 23.12 20.30
CA ASP A 123 -7.03 24.07 21.00
C ASP A 123 -5.59 24.06 20.43
N LEU A 124 -5.05 22.87 20.09
CA LEU A 124 -3.74 22.72 19.41
C LEU A 124 -3.75 23.41 18.03
N VAL A 125 -4.71 23.06 17.18
CA VAL A 125 -4.79 23.60 15.81
C VAL A 125 -4.97 25.11 15.83
N LYS A 126 -5.82 25.64 16.72
CA LYS A 126 -5.98 27.09 16.91
C LYS A 126 -4.68 27.75 17.35
N ALA A 127 -3.92 27.12 18.24
CA ALA A 127 -2.62 27.65 18.66
C ALA A 127 -1.63 27.72 17.48
N LEU A 128 -1.59 26.69 16.63
CA LEU A 128 -0.76 26.68 15.41
C LEU A 128 -1.15 27.80 14.43
N PHE A 129 -2.44 27.99 14.16
CA PHE A 129 -2.91 29.10 13.30
C PHE A 129 -2.61 30.50 13.87
N ARG A 130 -2.61 30.66 15.20
CA ARG A 130 -2.16 31.92 15.83
C ARG A 130 -0.68 32.19 15.55
N CYS A 131 0.15 31.15 15.61
CA CYS A 131 1.58 31.25 15.31
C CYS A 131 1.85 31.66 13.86
N GLN A 132 1.04 31.14 12.93
CA GLN A 132 1.12 31.51 11.51
C GLN A 132 0.75 32.99 11.29
N THR A 133 -0.30 33.46 11.97
CA THR A 133 -0.91 34.76 11.66
C THR A 133 -0.26 35.94 12.35
N ALA A 134 0.52 35.74 13.43
CA ALA A 134 1.43 36.63 14.19
C ALA A 134 1.02 38.11 14.46
N ARG A 135 -0.03 38.64 13.83
CA ARG A 135 -0.49 40.03 13.80
C ARG A 135 -1.99 40.18 13.60
N ARG A 136 -2.72 39.09 13.34
CA ARG A 136 -4.19 39.10 13.24
C ARG A 136 -4.74 38.21 14.33
N GLN A 137 -5.56 38.79 15.21
CA GLN A 137 -6.43 37.98 16.07
C GLN A 137 -7.24 37.09 15.13
N LEU A 138 -7.21 35.77 15.35
CA LEU A 138 -8.13 34.87 14.66
C LEU A 138 -9.55 35.39 14.90
N PRO A 139 -10.40 35.45 13.87
CA PRO A 139 -11.80 35.80 14.05
C PRO A 139 -12.43 34.97 15.18
N ILE A 140 -13.38 35.55 15.91
CA ILE A 140 -14.11 34.83 16.98
C ILE A 140 -14.75 33.55 16.42
N ASP A 141 -15.22 33.62 15.18
CA ASP A 141 -15.85 32.52 14.44
C ASP A 141 -14.84 31.74 13.56
N PHE A 142 -13.57 31.66 13.98
CA PHE A 142 -12.56 30.91 13.24
C PHE A 142 -12.89 29.41 13.24
N ASP A 143 -13.34 28.91 12.09
CA ASP A 143 -13.56 27.50 11.83
C ASP A 143 -12.26 26.83 11.38
N PHE A 144 -11.64 26.09 12.31
CA PHE A 144 -10.39 25.40 12.04
C PHE A 144 -10.56 24.25 11.03
N ASN A 145 -11.74 23.63 10.92
CA ASN A 145 -11.97 22.56 9.95
C ASN A 145 -11.85 23.12 8.54
N LYS A 146 -12.57 24.22 8.29
CA LYS A 146 -12.54 24.91 7.01
C LYS A 146 -11.13 25.39 6.66
N ALA A 147 -10.41 25.96 7.63
CA ALA A 147 -9.04 26.42 7.41
C ALA A 147 -8.08 25.28 7.04
N LEU A 148 -8.17 24.12 7.71
CA LEU A 148 -7.34 22.95 7.37
C LEU A 148 -7.71 22.35 6.01
N CYS A 149 -9.00 22.28 5.67
CA CYS A 149 -9.44 21.81 4.35
C CYS A 149 -8.95 22.74 3.23
N GLN A 150 -8.99 24.06 3.43
CA GLN A 150 -8.47 25.03 2.46
C GLN A 150 -6.97 24.87 2.21
N LEU A 151 -6.18 24.59 3.26
CA LEU A 151 -4.75 24.30 3.09
C LEU A 151 -4.50 23.07 2.21
N LEU A 152 -5.34 22.04 2.34
CA LEU A 152 -5.26 20.85 1.48
C LEU A 152 -5.64 21.15 0.03
N GLU A 153 -6.67 21.96 -0.21
CA GLU A 153 -7.07 22.37 -1.56
C GLU A 153 -5.94 23.14 -2.28
N GLU A 154 -5.24 24.01 -1.56
CA GLU A 154 -4.12 24.80 -2.10
C GLU A 154 -2.92 23.93 -2.50
N GLU A 155 -2.60 22.91 -1.70
CA GLU A 155 -1.44 22.03 -1.95
C GLU A 155 -1.74 20.94 -2.99
N ASN A 156 -2.98 20.45 -3.06
CA ASN A 156 -3.37 19.31 -3.86
C ASN A 156 -4.44 19.66 -4.91
N SER A 157 -4.02 20.32 -6.00
CA SER A 157 -4.91 20.69 -7.10
C SER A 157 -5.57 19.52 -7.85
N SER A 158 -5.24 18.26 -7.53
CA SER A 158 -5.73 17.07 -8.24
C SER A 158 -6.87 16.33 -7.56
N TRP A 159 -7.41 16.83 -6.44
CA TRP A 159 -8.46 16.13 -5.70
C TRP A 159 -9.84 16.64 -6.13
N ASP A 160 -10.61 15.80 -6.80
CA ASP A 160 -11.97 16.08 -7.30
C ASP A 160 -13.06 16.14 -6.20
N ALA A 161 -12.68 16.26 -4.92
CA ALA A 161 -13.63 16.20 -3.81
C ALA A 161 -14.12 17.60 -3.40
N ASN A 162 -15.44 17.74 -3.22
CA ASN A 162 -16.06 18.89 -2.55
C ASN A 162 -15.62 18.95 -1.07
N PHE A 163 -14.48 19.58 -0.78
CA PHE A 163 -13.96 19.79 0.57
C PHE A 163 -14.68 20.90 1.33
N GLU A 164 -15.47 21.74 0.66
CA GLU A 164 -16.14 22.90 1.28
C GLU A 164 -17.05 22.54 2.47
N GLU A 165 -17.58 21.31 2.52
CA GLU A 165 -18.49 20.86 3.58
C GLU A 165 -17.92 19.76 4.49
N ALA A 166 -16.79 19.16 4.15
CA ALA A 166 -16.23 18.04 4.91
C ALA A 166 -15.56 18.54 6.21
N LYS A 167 -15.87 17.91 7.34
CA LYS A 167 -15.14 18.20 8.60
C LYS A 167 -13.77 17.56 8.57
N PHE A 168 -12.80 18.14 9.28
CA PHE A 168 -11.41 17.64 9.31
C PHE A 168 -11.36 16.15 9.69
N PHE A 169 -12.12 15.75 10.69
CA PHE A 169 -12.17 14.36 11.18
C PHE A 169 -12.92 13.39 10.27
N GLU A 170 -13.64 13.87 9.26
CA GLU A 170 -14.29 13.06 8.23
C GLU A 170 -13.33 12.77 7.05
N LEU A 171 -12.18 13.46 7.01
CA LEU A 171 -11.16 13.25 5.98
C LEU A 171 -10.40 11.93 6.17
N PRO A 172 -9.89 11.33 5.08
CA PRO A 172 -8.93 10.22 5.16
C PRO A 172 -7.75 10.57 6.09
N LEU A 173 -7.23 9.57 6.81
CA LEU A 173 -6.16 9.79 7.79
C LEU A 173 -4.93 10.42 7.15
N GLU A 174 -4.60 10.01 5.93
CA GLU A 174 -3.51 10.53 5.12
C GLU A 174 -3.67 12.02 4.83
N SER A 175 -4.90 12.46 4.48
CA SER A 175 -5.22 13.87 4.28
C SER A 175 -5.10 14.67 5.58
N ARG A 176 -5.50 14.09 6.70
CA ARG A 176 -5.36 14.73 8.02
C ARG A 176 -3.90 14.93 8.41
N ILE A 177 -3.07 13.91 8.20
CA ILE A 177 -1.62 14.00 8.43
C ILE A 177 -1.01 15.06 7.52
N LEU A 178 -1.38 15.05 6.24
CA LEU A 178 -0.90 16.02 5.27
C LEU A 178 -1.23 17.45 5.71
N ALA A 179 -2.50 17.75 6.01
CA ALA A 179 -2.93 19.10 6.41
C ALA A 179 -2.15 19.64 7.62
N LEU A 180 -1.89 18.80 8.62
CA LEU A 180 -1.14 19.18 9.82
C LEU A 180 0.34 19.44 9.49
N HIS A 181 0.93 18.61 8.63
CA HIS A 181 2.30 18.78 8.17
C HIS A 181 2.44 20.07 7.34
N THR A 182 1.53 20.35 6.42
CA THR A 182 1.48 21.58 5.62
C THR A 182 1.34 22.81 6.51
N LEU A 183 0.44 22.77 7.51
CA LEU A 183 0.30 23.86 8.48
C LEU A 183 1.62 24.11 9.24
N MET A 184 2.31 23.05 9.65
CA MET A 184 3.63 23.15 10.28
C MET A 184 4.66 23.77 9.33
N GLU A 185 4.76 23.31 8.09
CA GLU A 185 5.68 23.88 7.09
C GLU A 185 5.43 25.37 6.89
N ILE A 186 4.17 25.79 6.76
CA ILE A 186 3.82 27.21 6.61
C ILE A 186 4.25 28.03 7.84
N ILE A 187 4.12 27.49 9.05
CA ILE A 187 4.59 28.18 10.28
C ILE A 187 6.12 28.31 10.27
N ILE A 188 6.83 27.27 9.82
CA ILE A 188 8.29 27.25 9.71
C ILE A 188 8.78 28.25 8.66
N GLU A 189 8.14 28.31 7.50
CA GLU A 189 8.53 29.16 6.38
C GLU A 189 8.14 30.62 6.55
N SER A 190 7.13 30.92 7.37
CA SER A 190 6.65 32.29 7.57
C SER A 190 7.75 33.16 8.20
N PRO A 191 8.30 34.16 7.48
CA PRO A 191 9.43 34.97 7.98
C PRO A 191 9.06 35.86 9.17
N ASN A 192 7.76 36.04 9.41
CA ASN A 192 7.18 36.86 10.47
C ASN A 192 6.55 36.03 11.60
N SER A 193 6.68 34.70 11.59
CA SER A 193 6.18 33.88 12.69
C SER A 193 7.07 34.04 13.93
N GLU A 194 6.49 33.89 15.12
CA GLU A 194 7.26 33.78 16.38
C GLU A 194 8.33 32.68 16.27
N PHE A 195 8.02 31.62 15.52
CA PHE A 195 8.94 30.55 15.18
C PHE A 195 10.20 31.07 14.45
N GLY A 196 10.05 31.93 13.45
CA GLY A 196 11.17 32.54 12.75
C GLY A 196 12.13 33.33 13.67
N GLU A 197 11.63 33.94 14.73
CA GLU A 197 12.47 34.60 15.75
C GLU A 197 13.16 33.60 16.68
N ILE A 198 12.45 32.56 17.11
CA ILE A 198 13.01 31.45 17.90
C ILE A 198 14.15 30.79 17.13
N CYS A 199 13.97 30.59 15.83
CA CYS A 199 14.99 30.00 14.96
C CYS A 199 16.23 30.85 14.79
N LYS A 200 16.09 32.18 14.77
CA LYS A 200 17.23 33.10 14.67
C LYS A 200 18.05 33.18 15.95
N ASN A 201 17.40 32.98 17.10
CA ASN A 201 17.99 33.19 18.42
C ASN A 201 18.39 31.90 19.15
N GLY A 202 17.90 30.74 18.70
CA GLY A 202 18.06 29.47 19.38
C GLY A 202 18.97 28.48 18.65
N ASP A 203 19.68 27.66 19.43
CA ASP A 203 20.37 26.47 18.93
C ASP A 203 19.33 25.36 18.68
N LEU A 204 18.66 25.44 17.53
CA LEU A 204 17.62 24.51 17.12
C LEU A 204 18.14 23.08 16.96
N ASP A 205 19.42 22.94 16.63
CA ASP A 205 20.05 21.64 16.39
C ASP A 205 20.16 20.82 17.68
N ILE A 206 20.25 21.47 18.84
CA ILE A 206 20.24 20.78 20.15
C ILE A 206 18.89 20.10 20.42
N LYS A 207 17.79 20.61 19.84
CA LYS A 207 16.44 20.11 20.13
C LYS A 207 15.90 19.11 19.11
N ARG A 208 16.56 18.97 17.96
CA ARG A 208 16.19 17.94 16.99
C ARG A 208 16.67 16.59 17.52
N TYR A 209 15.77 15.60 17.58
CA TYR A 209 16.17 14.24 17.87
C TYR A 209 17.17 13.79 16.81
N GLY A 210 18.41 13.59 17.22
CA GLY A 210 19.43 12.99 16.38
C GLY A 210 19.15 11.50 16.20
N ALA A 211 19.52 10.96 15.05
CA ALA A 211 19.56 9.52 14.87
C ALA A 211 20.47 8.88 15.94
N ILE A 212 19.98 7.81 16.58
CA ILE A 212 20.77 7.03 17.56
C ILE A 212 21.96 6.37 16.84
N GLY A 213 21.73 5.92 15.61
CA GLY A 213 22.74 5.42 14.70
C GLY A 213 22.16 4.55 13.60
N ILE A 214 23.05 3.93 12.82
CA ILE A 214 22.70 3.18 11.62
C ILE A 214 23.22 1.74 11.75
N ASP A 215 22.37 0.76 11.47
CA ASP A 215 22.75 -0.64 11.53
C ASP A 215 23.54 -1.11 10.30
N LYS A 216 23.95 -2.38 10.30
CA LYS A 216 24.66 -3.03 9.19
C LYS A 216 23.84 -3.11 7.89
N GLU A 217 22.51 -3.02 7.98
CA GLU A 217 21.58 -3.05 6.86
C GLU A 217 21.28 -1.65 6.33
N GLY A 218 21.83 -0.60 6.95
CA GLY A 218 21.62 0.79 6.59
C GLY A 218 20.35 1.39 7.16
N ARG A 219 19.71 0.74 8.15
CA ARG A 219 18.50 1.23 8.81
C ARG A 219 18.88 2.20 9.92
N THR A 220 18.21 3.34 9.96
CA THR A 220 18.48 4.39 10.95
C THR A 220 17.51 4.25 12.12
N TYR A 221 18.02 4.35 13.34
CA TYR A 221 17.21 4.27 14.56
C TYR A 221 16.99 5.67 15.14
N TRP A 222 15.75 5.94 15.53
CA TRP A 222 15.29 7.25 16.01
C TRP A 222 14.51 7.08 17.31
N LEU A 223 14.69 8.01 18.26
CA LEU A 223 13.88 8.08 19.47
C LEU A 223 12.92 9.27 19.35
N PHE A 224 11.61 9.02 19.35
CA PHE A 224 10.58 10.06 19.33
C PHE A 224 9.79 10.06 20.64
N GLY A 225 9.39 11.24 21.11
CA GLY A 225 8.52 11.39 22.27
C GLY A 225 9.12 10.92 23.61
N ASP A 226 10.45 10.85 23.69
CA ASP A 226 11.25 10.34 24.82
C ASP A 226 11.15 8.84 25.11
N ASP A 227 10.12 8.14 24.65
CA ASP A 227 9.86 6.74 25.01
C ASP A 227 9.65 5.78 23.84
N ARG A 228 9.61 6.26 22.58
CA ARG A 228 9.33 5.40 21.42
C ARG A 228 10.50 5.26 20.48
N LEU A 229 10.90 4.00 20.23
CA LEU A 229 11.94 3.65 19.28
C LEU A 229 11.34 3.40 17.91
N TYR A 230 11.78 4.17 16.93
CA TYR A 230 11.46 3.95 15.53
C TYR A 230 12.68 3.50 14.74
N ARG A 231 12.43 2.71 13.70
CA ARG A 231 13.42 2.27 12.73
C ARG A 231 13.00 2.74 11.36
N GLU A 232 13.88 3.48 10.70
CA GLU A 232 13.69 3.92 9.33
C GLU A 232 14.25 2.88 8.37
N THR A 233 13.44 2.46 7.39
CA THR A 233 13.84 1.47 6.41
C THR A 233 14.92 2.02 5.49
N ALA A 234 16.04 1.31 5.38
CA ALA A 234 17.16 1.68 4.53
C ALA A 234 16.70 1.87 3.07
N ILE A 235 16.80 3.10 2.56
CA ILE A 235 16.54 3.36 1.15
C ILE A 235 17.81 3.02 0.38
N TYR A 236 17.86 1.80 -0.17
CA TYR A 236 19.02 1.34 -0.93
C TYR A 236 19.21 2.17 -2.21
N THR A 237 20.04 3.22 -2.16
CA THR A 237 20.46 4.02 -3.31
C THR A 237 21.53 3.30 -4.13
N LYS A 238 21.26 2.06 -4.59
CA LYS A 238 22.23 1.32 -5.42
C LYS A 238 22.27 1.80 -6.89
N LYS A 239 21.48 2.80 -7.28
CA LYS A 239 21.56 3.47 -8.59
C LYS A 239 21.42 4.97 -8.42
N LYS A 240 22.23 5.75 -9.15
CA LYS A 240 22.37 7.23 -9.14
C LYS A 240 21.09 8.05 -9.44
N GLN A 241 19.89 7.49 -9.32
CA GLN A 241 18.63 8.22 -9.47
C GLN A 241 18.08 8.56 -8.08
N LEU A 242 18.63 9.64 -7.52
CA LEU A 242 18.19 10.28 -6.27
C LEU A 242 16.80 10.98 -6.25
N PRO A 243 16.02 11.23 -7.34
CA PRO A 243 14.93 12.22 -7.21
C PRO A 243 13.64 11.78 -6.51
N LYS A 244 13.41 10.50 -6.18
CA LYS A 244 12.08 10.06 -5.68
C LYS A 244 12.08 9.56 -4.24
N LEU A 245 13.06 9.99 -3.43
CA LEU A 245 13.11 9.62 -2.02
C LEU A 245 12.01 10.30 -1.19
N PHE A 246 11.70 11.56 -1.51
CA PHE A 246 10.67 12.34 -0.80
C PHE A 246 9.24 11.85 -1.09
N ASP A 247 9.04 11.06 -2.15
CA ASP A 247 7.73 10.54 -2.55
C ASP A 247 7.27 9.34 -1.73
N ARG A 248 8.07 8.83 -0.77
CA ARG A 248 7.65 7.72 0.10
C ARG A 248 7.16 8.26 1.44
N PRO A 249 5.83 8.41 1.64
CA PRO A 249 5.28 8.92 2.89
C PRO A 249 5.49 7.99 4.10
N TYR A 250 5.75 6.70 3.87
CA TYR A 250 5.84 5.68 4.91
C TYR A 250 7.21 4.99 4.92
N THR A 251 8.13 5.48 5.74
CA THR A 251 9.51 4.95 5.85
C THR A 251 9.85 4.43 7.23
N TYR A 252 9.01 4.72 8.23
CA TYR A 252 9.26 4.40 9.63
C TYR A 252 8.50 3.15 10.08
N GLU A 253 9.08 2.47 11.05
CA GLU A 253 8.49 1.32 11.74
C GLU A 253 8.66 1.55 13.24
N LEU A 254 7.55 1.51 13.98
CA LEU A 254 7.58 1.56 15.44
C LEU A 254 8.10 0.21 15.96
N VAL A 255 9.26 0.23 16.63
CA VAL A 255 9.93 -0.97 17.16
C VAL A 255 9.57 -1.19 18.62
N CYS A 256 9.56 -0.12 19.43
CA CYS A 256 9.27 -0.19 20.86
C CYS A 256 8.46 1.02 21.31
N SER A 257 7.47 0.77 22.15
CA SER A 257 6.60 1.76 22.77
C SER A 257 6.25 1.44 24.22
N THR A 258 6.37 0.17 24.63
CA THR A 258 6.13 -0.31 25.99
C THR A 258 7.40 -0.79 26.68
N VAL A 259 7.35 -0.95 28.01
CA VAL A 259 8.49 -1.47 28.80
C VAL A 259 8.88 -2.86 28.31
N GLU A 260 7.89 -3.71 28.06
CA GLU A 260 8.07 -5.09 27.61
C GLU A 260 8.73 -5.13 26.22
N GLU A 261 8.25 -4.31 25.27
CA GLU A 261 8.82 -4.21 23.93
C GLU A 261 10.28 -3.74 23.96
N TRP A 262 10.61 -2.78 24.82
CA TRP A 262 11.99 -2.33 25.01
C TRP A 262 12.88 -3.42 25.59
N GLN A 263 12.41 -4.15 26.62
CA GLN A 263 13.16 -5.25 27.22
C GLN A 263 13.41 -6.37 26.21
N ASP A 264 12.37 -6.78 25.47
CA ASP A 264 12.46 -7.82 24.45
C ASP A 264 13.36 -7.41 23.29
N PHE A 265 13.27 -6.16 22.84
CA PHE A 265 14.14 -5.62 21.81
C PHE A 265 15.60 -5.58 22.26
N LEU A 266 15.88 -5.07 23.46
CA LEU A 266 17.25 -5.04 23.98
C LEU A 266 17.81 -6.45 24.19
N HIS A 267 16.99 -7.39 24.69
CA HIS A 267 17.38 -8.77 24.86
C HIS A 267 17.71 -9.41 23.51
N THR A 268 16.82 -9.30 22.52
CA THR A 268 16.99 -9.93 21.21
C THR A 268 18.09 -9.26 20.38
N TYR A 269 18.00 -7.94 20.17
CA TYR A 269 18.92 -7.21 19.31
C TYR A 269 20.34 -7.13 19.89
N CYS A 270 20.49 -6.92 21.20
CA CYS A 270 21.81 -6.78 21.80
C CYS A 270 22.49 -8.12 22.11
N SER A 271 21.75 -9.22 22.31
CA SER A 271 22.35 -10.55 22.54
C SER A 271 22.93 -11.15 21.25
N ASP A 272 22.26 -10.93 20.12
CA ASP A 272 22.69 -11.45 18.82
C ASP A 272 23.90 -10.71 18.25
N CYS A 273 24.15 -9.47 18.70
CA CYS A 273 25.29 -8.70 18.23
C CYS A 273 26.61 -9.12 18.92
N LYS A 274 27.26 -10.16 18.37
CA LYS A 274 28.59 -10.60 18.81
C LYS A 274 29.75 -9.70 18.34
N SER A 275 29.45 -8.63 17.60
CA SER A 275 30.50 -7.75 17.07
C SER A 275 31.12 -6.94 18.19
N THR A 276 32.43 -7.09 18.39
CA THR A 276 33.19 -6.36 19.42
C THR A 276 33.77 -5.04 18.93
N LYS A 277 33.66 -4.71 17.63
CA LYS A 277 34.27 -3.52 17.02
C LYS A 277 33.40 -2.95 15.89
N GLY A 278 33.47 -1.63 15.69
CA GLY A 278 32.86 -0.91 14.57
C GLY A 278 31.58 -0.15 14.93
N SER A 279 30.98 0.50 13.92
CA SER A 279 29.77 1.33 14.06
C SER A 279 28.58 0.58 14.65
N GLN A 280 28.44 -0.71 14.33
CA GLN A 280 27.36 -1.53 14.90
C GLN A 280 27.50 -1.73 16.41
N PHE A 281 28.74 -1.85 16.92
CA PHE A 281 28.98 -1.96 18.36
C PHE A 281 28.64 -0.65 19.07
N GLU A 282 28.97 0.50 18.46
CA GLU A 282 28.61 1.82 18.97
C GLU A 282 27.10 2.05 18.99
N LEU A 283 26.40 1.59 17.94
CA LEU A 283 24.93 1.62 17.89
C LEU A 283 24.33 0.76 19.02
N VAL A 284 24.76 -0.50 19.18
CA VAL A 284 24.25 -1.38 20.24
C VAL A 284 24.51 -0.80 21.63
N LYS A 285 25.70 -0.22 21.84
CA LYS A 285 26.03 0.47 23.09
C LYS A 285 25.10 1.67 23.34
N SER A 286 24.83 2.46 22.30
CA SER A 286 23.95 3.64 22.39
C SER A 286 22.49 3.25 22.61
N LEU A 287 21.99 2.27 21.86
CA LEU A 287 20.63 1.72 22.03
C LEU A 287 20.42 1.12 23.41
N ARG A 288 21.41 0.40 23.96
CA ARG A 288 21.33 -0.12 25.33
C ARG A 288 21.25 1.00 26.35
N ALA A 289 22.12 2.00 26.26
CA ALA A 289 22.13 3.12 27.19
C ALA A 289 20.81 3.92 27.14
N VAL A 290 20.31 4.20 25.94
CA VAL A 290 19.01 4.86 25.74
C VAL A 290 17.87 3.98 26.27
N GLY A 291 17.82 2.71 25.89
CA GLY A 291 16.75 1.79 26.27
C GLY A 291 16.68 1.55 27.78
N GLU A 292 17.81 1.40 28.47
CA GLU A 292 17.83 1.30 29.94
C GLU A 292 17.27 2.57 30.61
N ALA A 293 17.61 3.76 30.08
CA ALA A 293 17.08 5.02 30.58
C ALA A 293 15.57 5.17 30.32
N VAL A 294 15.09 4.77 29.13
CA VAL A 294 13.68 4.80 28.75
C VAL A 294 12.86 3.82 29.61
N ILE A 295 13.34 2.59 29.80
CA ILE A 295 12.68 1.60 30.67
C ILE A 295 12.53 2.15 32.09
N ALA A 296 13.61 2.71 32.67
CA ALA A 296 13.55 3.29 34.01
C ALA A 296 12.53 4.45 34.10
N MET A 297 12.45 5.28 33.07
CA MET A 297 11.50 6.39 32.98
C MET A 297 10.05 5.91 32.88
N LEU A 298 9.78 4.91 32.03
CA LEU A 298 8.46 4.30 31.87
C LEU A 298 8.00 3.59 33.15
N GLU A 299 8.87 2.81 33.78
CA GLU A 299 8.59 2.16 35.07
C GLU A 299 8.31 3.19 36.17
N GLN A 300 9.07 4.29 36.23
CA GLN A 300 8.83 5.37 37.18
C GLN A 300 7.47 6.03 36.94
N ARG A 301 7.08 6.23 35.68
CA ARG A 301 5.78 6.79 35.29
C ARG A 301 4.63 5.88 35.72
N GLU A 302 4.75 4.58 35.49
CA GLU A 302 3.72 3.60 35.88
C GLU A 302 3.63 3.47 37.41
N GLN A 303 4.76 3.45 38.12
CA GLN A 303 4.78 3.47 39.59
C GLN A 303 4.15 4.75 40.16
N ALA A 304 4.40 5.91 39.55
CA ALA A 304 3.77 7.16 39.96
C ALA A 304 2.24 7.13 39.76
N LYS A 305 1.78 6.56 38.64
CA LYS A 305 0.37 6.34 38.35
C LYS A 305 -0.27 5.41 39.37
N GLN A 306 0.38 4.30 39.72
CA GLN A 306 -0.12 3.36 40.72
C GLN A 306 -0.19 4.00 42.12
N ARG A 307 0.85 4.72 42.54
CA ARG A 307 0.84 5.46 43.82
C ARG A 307 -0.29 6.48 43.90
N ARG A 308 -0.65 7.12 42.78
CA ARG A 308 -1.79 8.04 42.71
C ARG A 308 -3.12 7.31 42.87
N LYS A 309 -3.31 6.19 42.17
CA LYS A 309 -4.50 5.33 42.32
C LYS A 309 -4.66 4.86 43.77
N ASP A 310 -3.57 4.39 44.38
CA ASP A 310 -3.57 3.94 45.78
C ASP A 310 -3.88 5.08 46.76
N ARG A 311 -3.37 6.29 46.51
CA ARG A 311 -3.70 7.49 47.32
C ARG A 311 -5.16 7.85 47.20
N LEU A 312 -5.72 7.79 45.99
CA LEU A 312 -7.12 8.10 45.75
C LEU A 312 -8.01 7.06 46.43
N LEU A 313 -7.72 5.77 46.28
CA LEU A 313 -8.41 4.68 46.97
C LEU A 313 -8.33 4.82 48.49
N LYS A 314 -7.16 5.17 49.04
CA LYS A 314 -7.01 5.42 50.49
C LYS A 314 -7.79 6.65 50.93
N ALA A 315 -7.85 7.69 50.12
CA ALA A 315 -8.61 8.90 50.41
C ALA A 315 -10.12 8.62 50.39
N THR A 316 -10.62 7.84 49.42
CA THR A 316 -12.03 7.45 49.36
C THR A 316 -12.41 6.57 50.56
N LEU A 317 -11.61 5.55 50.88
CA LEU A 317 -11.83 4.71 52.06
C LEU A 317 -11.79 5.51 53.37
N LYS A 318 -10.88 6.48 53.49
CA LYS A 318 -10.81 7.35 54.68
C LYS A 318 -12.03 8.28 54.77
N ALA A 319 -12.51 8.80 53.65
CA ALA A 319 -13.72 9.62 53.62
C ALA A 319 -14.93 8.81 54.08
N GLN A 320 -15.09 7.58 53.58
CA GLN A 320 -16.13 6.65 53.99
C GLN A 320 -16.03 6.28 55.49
N ALA A 321 -14.82 6.05 56.01
CA ALA A 321 -14.62 5.75 57.43
C ALA A 321 -14.97 6.93 58.35
N LEU A 322 -14.69 8.18 57.93
CA LEU A 322 -15.05 9.38 58.70
C LEU A 322 -16.55 9.65 58.73
N GLU A 323 -17.28 9.19 57.71
CA GLU A 323 -18.74 9.26 57.67
C GLU A 323 -19.39 8.32 58.68
N MET A 324 -18.76 7.16 58.94
CA MET A 324 -19.22 6.16 59.91
C MET A 324 -18.93 6.52 61.38
N VAL A 325 -18.19 7.60 61.67
CA VAL A 325 -17.90 8.00 63.06
C VAL A 325 -19.12 8.68 63.68
N PRO A 326 -19.74 8.10 64.73
CA PRO A 326 -20.93 8.67 65.35
C PRO A 326 -20.60 10.02 65.98
N LYS A 327 -21.09 11.11 65.36
CA LYS A 327 -21.02 12.45 65.93
C LYS A 327 -22.00 12.53 67.08
N LYS A 328 -21.51 12.57 68.33
CA LYS A 328 -22.31 12.83 69.54
C LYS A 328 -23.07 14.15 69.34
N ARG A 329 -24.34 14.05 68.97
CA ARG A 329 -25.27 15.16 68.74
C ARG A 329 -26.49 14.91 69.64
N SER A 330 -27.06 15.98 70.17
CA SER A 330 -28.16 15.91 71.14
C SER A 330 -29.31 15.00 70.67
N SER A 331 -29.91 14.23 71.58
CA SER A 331 -30.99 13.25 71.33
C SER A 331 -32.12 13.72 70.41
N ARG A 332 -32.49 15.01 70.43
CA ARG A 332 -33.52 15.58 69.54
C ARG A 332 -33.08 15.72 68.07
N LEU A 333 -31.78 15.89 67.85
CA LEU A 333 -31.15 15.88 66.55
C LEU A 333 -30.77 14.46 66.13
N GLU A 334 -30.46 13.60 67.10
CA GLU A 334 -30.18 12.17 66.90
C GLU A 334 -31.40 11.41 66.38
N GLN A 335 -32.60 11.72 66.86
CA GLN A 335 -33.84 11.13 66.34
C GLN A 335 -34.14 11.59 64.90
N LYS A 336 -33.95 12.88 64.60
CA LYS A 336 -34.13 13.42 63.25
C LYS A 336 -33.04 12.94 62.29
N MET A 337 -31.84 12.71 62.80
CA MET A 337 -30.72 12.15 62.05
C MET A 337 -30.87 10.64 61.89
N GLN A 338 -31.45 9.90 62.84
CA GLN A 338 -31.81 8.49 62.69
C GLN A 338 -32.88 8.30 61.63
N GLU A 339 -33.90 9.15 61.60
CA GLU A 339 -34.93 9.12 60.56
C GLU A 339 -34.33 9.46 59.18
N GLN A 340 -33.40 10.42 59.14
CA GLN A 340 -32.67 10.76 57.92
C GLN A 340 -31.65 9.68 57.53
N GLU A 341 -31.07 8.96 58.49
CA GLU A 341 -30.11 7.88 58.29
C GLU A 341 -30.81 6.57 57.93
N GLU A 342 -32.04 6.33 58.38
CA GLU A 342 -32.89 5.25 57.87
C GLU A 342 -33.30 5.52 56.43
N LEU A 343 -33.70 6.75 56.10
CA LEU A 343 -33.94 7.16 54.72
C LEU A 343 -32.68 7.00 53.87
N ARG A 344 -31.52 7.42 54.39
CA ARG A 344 -30.26 7.30 53.68
C ARG A 344 -29.78 5.85 53.57
N LYS A 345 -30.03 4.99 54.56
CA LYS A 345 -29.78 3.53 54.48
C LYS A 345 -30.71 2.86 53.49
N LEU A 346 -31.94 3.34 53.36
CA LEU A 346 -32.87 2.86 52.34
C LEU A 346 -32.39 3.28 50.94
N GLU A 347 -31.94 4.52 50.79
CA GLU A 347 -31.36 5.05 49.55
C GLU A 347 -30.03 4.37 49.20
N GLU A 348 -29.19 4.08 50.19
CA GLU A 348 -27.95 3.29 50.05
C GLU A 348 -28.26 1.83 49.70
N MET A 349 -29.33 1.23 50.23
CA MET A 349 -29.77 -0.11 49.83
C MET A 349 -30.31 -0.15 48.40
N VAL A 350 -31.06 0.87 48.00
CA VAL A 350 -31.57 1.00 46.62
C VAL A 350 -30.41 1.20 45.65
N THR A 351 -29.48 2.10 45.95
CA THR A 351 -28.29 2.32 45.12
C THR A 351 -27.38 1.11 45.10
N LEU A 352 -27.18 0.39 46.21
CA LEU A 352 -26.43 -0.87 46.22
C LEU A 352 -27.11 -1.96 45.38
N GLN A 353 -28.44 -1.97 45.36
CA GLN A 353 -29.23 -2.88 44.53
C GLN A 353 -29.14 -2.50 43.05
N GLU A 354 -29.20 -1.21 42.72
CA GLU A 354 -28.98 -0.69 41.37
C GLU A 354 -27.55 -0.96 40.89
N ASP A 355 -26.55 -0.82 41.75
CA ASP A 355 -25.14 -1.12 41.46
C ASP A 355 -24.92 -2.62 41.26
N LEU A 356 -25.55 -3.48 42.08
CA LEU A 356 -25.53 -4.93 41.88
C LEU A 356 -26.20 -5.32 40.55
N GLU A 357 -27.33 -4.71 40.21
CA GLU A 357 -27.99 -4.92 38.92
C GLU A 357 -27.14 -4.38 37.76
N ALA A 358 -26.44 -3.25 37.94
CA ALA A 358 -25.55 -2.68 36.94
C ALA A 358 -24.32 -3.58 36.72
N VAL A 359 -23.73 -4.11 37.79
CA VAL A 359 -22.63 -5.08 37.72
C VAL A 359 -23.09 -6.38 37.05
N GLN A 360 -24.28 -6.89 37.39
CA GLN A 360 -24.84 -8.07 36.73
C GLN A 360 -25.11 -7.83 35.24
N LYS A 361 -25.64 -6.66 34.88
CA LYS A 361 -25.82 -6.25 33.47
C LYS A 361 -24.48 -6.10 32.75
N PHE A 362 -23.47 -5.52 33.41
CA PHE A 362 -22.13 -5.37 32.86
C PHE A 362 -21.45 -6.72 32.66
N GLU A 363 -21.53 -7.65 33.62
CA GLU A 363 -21.03 -9.01 33.48
C GLU A 363 -21.75 -9.78 32.37
N ALA A 364 -23.07 -9.61 32.24
CA ALA A 364 -23.85 -10.21 31.16
C ALA A 364 -23.41 -9.65 29.80
N MET A 365 -23.25 -8.34 29.69
CA MET A 365 -22.80 -7.66 28.47
C MET A 365 -21.36 -8.06 28.11
N GLU A 366 -20.47 -8.18 29.09
CA GLU A 366 -19.08 -8.59 28.88
C GLU A 366 -18.99 -10.07 28.49
N LYS A 367 -19.83 -10.93 29.08
CA LYS A 367 -19.95 -12.34 28.67
C LYS A 367 -20.49 -12.46 27.25
N GLU A 368 -21.47 -11.64 26.87
CA GLU A 368 -21.97 -11.56 25.50
C GLU A 368 -20.87 -11.07 24.55
N ARG A 369 -20.15 -10.00 24.89
CA ARG A 369 -19.01 -9.48 24.12
C ARG A 369 -17.94 -10.55 23.90
N ARG A 370 -17.56 -11.29 24.95
CA ARG A 370 -16.61 -12.41 24.85
C ARG A 370 -17.12 -13.53 23.95
N SER A 371 -18.41 -13.85 24.01
CA SER A 371 -19.02 -14.86 23.12
C SER A 371 -19.06 -14.40 21.67
N GLN A 372 -19.33 -13.11 21.41
CA GLN A 372 -19.28 -12.52 20.08
C GLN A 372 -17.85 -12.48 19.54
N GLU A 373 -16.86 -12.11 20.36
CA GLU A 373 -15.45 -12.16 19.97
C GLU A 373 -14.99 -13.59 19.67
N ALA A 374 -15.37 -14.57 20.49
CA ALA A 374 -15.08 -15.98 20.21
C ALA A 374 -15.70 -16.43 18.88
N ARG A 375 -16.94 -16.01 18.60
CA ARG A 375 -17.60 -16.28 17.31
C ARG A 375 -16.90 -15.59 16.15
N ARG A 376 -16.45 -14.34 16.30
CA ARG A 376 -15.66 -13.62 15.27
C ARG A 376 -14.33 -14.31 15.00
N LYS A 377 -13.63 -14.77 16.04
CA LYS A 377 -12.38 -15.54 15.90
C LYS A 377 -12.61 -16.86 15.18
N LEU A 378 -13.70 -17.56 15.47
CA LEU A 378 -14.06 -18.81 14.78
C LEU A 378 -14.32 -18.55 13.29
N ILE A 379 -15.10 -17.51 12.95
CA ILE A 379 -15.37 -17.12 11.56
C ILE A 379 -14.08 -16.72 10.84
N SER A 380 -13.21 -15.93 11.48
CA SER A 380 -11.91 -15.56 10.91
C SER A 380 -11.06 -16.79 10.62
N HIS A 381 -10.99 -17.73 11.57
CA HIS A 381 -10.22 -18.97 11.37
C HIS A 381 -10.77 -19.83 10.24
N GLU A 382 -12.10 -19.92 10.08
CA GLU A 382 -12.71 -20.60 8.93
C GLU A 382 -12.41 -19.88 7.60
N GLN A 383 -12.44 -18.55 7.58
CA GLN A 383 -12.08 -17.77 6.39
C GLN A 383 -10.61 -17.97 6.01
N ASP A 384 -9.70 -17.98 6.97
CA ASP A 384 -8.27 -18.21 6.73
C ASP A 384 -8.03 -19.63 6.22
N LYS A 385 -8.75 -20.62 6.77
CA LYS A 385 -8.71 -22.00 6.29
C LYS A 385 -9.21 -22.11 4.85
N LEU A 386 -10.32 -21.44 4.51
CA LEU A 386 -10.83 -21.40 3.13
C LEU A 386 -9.86 -20.70 2.17
N ARG A 387 -9.23 -19.60 2.59
CA ARG A 387 -8.19 -18.93 1.80
C ARG A 387 -6.99 -19.83 1.57
N SER A 388 -6.52 -20.54 2.60
CA SER A 388 -5.42 -21.50 2.48
C SER A 388 -5.77 -22.64 1.51
N MET A 389 -6.98 -23.20 1.59
CA MET A 389 -7.43 -24.23 0.65
C MET A 389 -7.56 -23.69 -0.78
N PHE A 390 -8.00 -22.46 -0.95
CA PHE A 390 -8.10 -21.82 -2.26
C PHE A 390 -6.71 -21.57 -2.86
N GLN A 391 -5.76 -21.10 -2.05
CA GLN A 391 -4.38 -20.87 -2.48
C GLN A 391 -3.70 -22.18 -2.88
N GLU A 392 -3.90 -23.25 -2.11
CA GLU A 392 -3.41 -24.60 -2.46
C GLU A 392 -4.02 -25.11 -3.77
N SER A 393 -5.34 -24.92 -3.97
CA SER A 393 -6.01 -25.25 -5.23
C SER A 393 -5.46 -24.44 -6.41
N MET A 394 -5.21 -23.15 -6.21
CA MET A 394 -4.58 -22.28 -7.20
C MET A 394 -3.17 -22.72 -7.55
N GLU A 395 -2.34 -23.07 -6.57
CA GLU A 395 -1.00 -23.59 -6.83
C GLU A 395 -1.04 -24.91 -7.63
N VAL A 396 -1.99 -25.80 -7.33
CA VAL A 396 -2.17 -27.05 -8.08
C VAL A 396 -2.61 -26.75 -9.52
N ALA A 397 -3.53 -25.82 -9.72
CA ALA A 397 -3.98 -25.38 -11.03
C ALA A 397 -2.86 -24.70 -11.82
N GLU A 398 -2.06 -23.86 -11.17
CA GLU A 398 -0.91 -23.19 -11.78
C GLU A 398 0.19 -24.19 -12.16
N LYS A 399 0.54 -25.13 -11.27
CA LYS A 399 1.47 -26.22 -11.59
C LYS A 399 0.95 -27.11 -12.73
N ALA A 400 -0.36 -27.32 -12.82
CA ALA A 400 -0.97 -28.02 -13.95
C ALA A 400 -0.90 -27.20 -15.25
N SER A 401 -1.09 -25.88 -15.17
CA SER A 401 -0.95 -24.95 -16.30
C SER A 401 0.49 -24.89 -16.79
N GLN A 402 1.46 -24.71 -15.89
CA GLN A 402 2.89 -24.71 -16.21
C GLN A 402 3.34 -26.04 -16.82
N ARG A 403 2.77 -27.18 -16.38
CA ARG A 403 3.01 -28.48 -17.03
C ARG A 403 2.43 -28.53 -18.44
N ARG A 404 1.24 -27.98 -18.67
CA ARG A 404 0.66 -27.86 -20.02
C ARG A 404 1.48 -26.93 -20.92
N GLU A 405 1.94 -25.79 -20.41
CA GLU A 405 2.80 -24.85 -21.13
C GLU A 405 4.18 -25.45 -21.44
N ALA A 406 4.83 -26.13 -20.51
CA ALA A 406 6.10 -26.82 -20.79
C ALA A 406 5.94 -27.91 -21.86
N THR A 407 4.79 -28.59 -21.88
CA THR A 407 4.47 -29.56 -22.94
C THR A 407 4.13 -28.85 -24.27
N SER A 408 3.56 -27.65 -24.22
CA SER A 408 3.28 -26.81 -25.39
C SER A 408 4.57 -26.22 -26.00
N GLU A 409 5.51 -25.73 -25.19
CA GLU A 409 6.78 -25.15 -25.64
C GLU A 409 7.67 -26.21 -26.31
N GLN A 410 7.71 -27.45 -25.80
CA GLN A 410 8.38 -28.55 -26.50
C GLN A 410 7.76 -28.85 -27.87
N ASN A 411 6.45 -28.69 -28.01
CA ASN A 411 5.70 -28.89 -29.26
C ASN A 411 5.70 -27.67 -30.20
N LEU A 412 6.05 -26.48 -29.70
CA LEU A 412 6.23 -25.23 -30.45
C LEU A 412 7.66 -25.04 -30.95
N THR A 413 8.57 -25.98 -30.69
CA THR A 413 9.89 -25.99 -31.32
C THR A 413 9.75 -25.87 -32.84
N SER A 414 10.27 -24.76 -33.35
CA SER A 414 10.12 -24.27 -34.72
C SER A 414 10.28 -25.39 -35.73
N LEU A 415 9.33 -25.49 -36.67
CA LEU A 415 9.46 -26.35 -37.85
C LEU A 415 10.78 -26.03 -38.55
N SER A 416 11.75 -26.94 -38.43
CA SER A 416 12.99 -26.88 -39.19
C SER A 416 12.65 -26.80 -40.68
N LYS A 417 13.37 -25.96 -41.43
CA LYS A 417 13.17 -25.81 -42.89
C LYS A 417 13.25 -27.14 -43.66
N ASN A 418 13.88 -28.15 -43.07
CA ASN A 418 14.07 -29.48 -43.65
C ASN A 418 13.03 -30.52 -43.21
N SER A 419 12.03 -30.14 -42.41
CA SER A 419 10.97 -31.06 -41.97
C SER A 419 10.12 -31.52 -43.15
N SER A 420 9.72 -32.79 -43.16
CA SER A 420 8.90 -33.33 -44.24
C SER A 420 7.50 -32.69 -44.25
N ILE A 421 6.80 -32.72 -45.39
CA ILE A 421 5.44 -32.17 -45.48
C ILE A 421 4.50 -32.86 -44.49
N ASP A 422 4.65 -34.18 -44.28
CA ASP A 422 3.83 -34.92 -43.32
C ASP A 422 4.12 -34.54 -41.87
N GLU A 423 5.37 -34.25 -41.51
CA GLU A 423 5.71 -33.70 -40.19
C GLU A 423 5.10 -32.32 -39.97
N ARG A 424 5.12 -31.46 -40.99
CA ARG A 424 4.51 -30.11 -40.94
C ARG A 424 3.00 -30.20 -40.77
N VAL A 425 2.34 -31.05 -41.55
CA VAL A 425 0.89 -31.28 -41.47
C VAL A 425 0.50 -31.87 -40.12
N THR A 426 1.30 -32.78 -39.57
CA THR A 426 1.07 -33.38 -38.25
C THR A 426 1.22 -32.35 -37.13
N LYS A 427 2.24 -31.49 -37.18
CA LYS A 427 2.42 -30.37 -36.24
C LYS A 427 1.32 -29.32 -36.37
N MET A 428 0.89 -28.99 -37.58
CA MET A 428 -0.25 -28.09 -37.81
C MET A 428 -1.57 -28.66 -37.26
N ARG A 429 -1.83 -29.97 -37.42
CA ARG A 429 -2.99 -30.63 -36.79
C ARG A 429 -2.91 -30.60 -35.28
N MET A 430 -1.72 -30.76 -34.69
CA MET A 430 -1.53 -30.61 -33.24
C MET A 430 -1.78 -29.18 -32.76
N TRP A 431 -1.31 -28.16 -33.48
CA TRP A 431 -1.58 -26.75 -33.16
C TRP A 431 -3.06 -26.39 -33.31
N LEU A 432 -3.74 -26.95 -34.33
CA LEU A 432 -5.19 -26.82 -34.47
C LEU A 432 -5.95 -27.53 -33.34
N GLY A 433 -5.50 -28.70 -32.88
CA GLY A 433 -6.07 -29.39 -31.73
C GLY A 433 -5.81 -28.69 -30.38
N MET A 434 -4.83 -27.78 -30.33
CA MET A 434 -4.59 -26.91 -29.16
C MET A 434 -5.52 -25.70 -29.12
N LEU A 435 -6.20 -25.36 -30.23
CA LEU A 435 -7.06 -24.19 -30.33
C LEU A 435 -8.46 -24.39 -29.74
N GLU A 436 -8.87 -25.61 -29.31
CA GLU A 436 -10.01 -25.81 -28.39
C GLU A 436 -10.14 -27.29 -27.91
N PRO A 437 -10.44 -27.56 -26.62
CA PRO A 437 -10.74 -28.91 -26.13
C PRO A 437 -12.21 -29.38 -26.35
N ASP A 438 -13.15 -28.49 -26.72
CA ASP A 438 -14.59 -28.83 -26.77
C ASP A 438 -15.30 -28.58 -28.12
N SER A 439 -14.60 -28.15 -29.19
CA SER A 439 -15.20 -28.05 -30.53
C SER A 439 -14.72 -29.19 -31.44
N SER A 440 -15.62 -30.13 -31.73
CA SER A 440 -15.38 -31.15 -32.74
C SER A 440 -15.50 -30.56 -34.14
N VAL A 441 -14.39 -30.07 -34.69
CA VAL A 441 -14.31 -29.71 -36.11
C VAL A 441 -14.31 -31.01 -36.93
N VAL A 442 -15.47 -31.41 -37.45
CA VAL A 442 -15.58 -32.58 -38.33
C VAL A 442 -15.43 -32.12 -39.78
N VAL A 443 -14.30 -32.46 -40.40
CA VAL A 443 -14.07 -32.25 -41.84
C VAL A 443 -14.66 -33.43 -42.60
N HIS A 444 -15.76 -33.23 -43.33
CA HIS A 444 -16.28 -34.25 -44.23
C HIS A 444 -15.55 -34.20 -45.57
N LYS A 445 -14.94 -35.32 -45.96
CA LYS A 445 -14.48 -35.53 -47.32
C LYS A 445 -15.68 -35.99 -48.15
N ILE A 446 -16.15 -35.16 -49.07
CA ILE A 446 -17.18 -35.56 -50.02
C ILE A 446 -16.53 -36.54 -51.00
N GLU A 447 -16.75 -37.84 -50.81
CA GLU A 447 -16.44 -38.84 -51.82
C GLU A 447 -17.48 -38.73 -52.93
N MET A 448 -17.03 -38.27 -54.10
CA MET A 448 -17.85 -38.24 -55.29
C MET A 448 -18.19 -39.67 -55.71
N LEU A 449 -19.44 -40.07 -55.47
CA LEU A 449 -20.04 -41.25 -56.08
C LEU A 449 -20.19 -41.01 -57.59
N THR A 450 -19.19 -41.45 -58.34
CA THR A 450 -19.25 -41.58 -59.81
C THR A 450 -20.07 -42.79 -60.19
N THR A 451 -21.33 -42.62 -60.57
CA THR A 451 -22.02 -43.53 -61.52
C THR A 451 -23.16 -42.81 -62.24
N LEU A 452 -22.94 -42.37 -63.49
CA LEU A 452 -23.85 -42.47 -64.66
C LEU A 452 -23.31 -41.62 -65.85
N PRO A 453 -23.63 -41.98 -67.12
CA PRO A 453 -22.89 -41.59 -68.32
C PRO A 453 -23.34 -40.24 -68.93
N PRO A 454 -22.56 -39.67 -69.88
CA PRO A 454 -22.68 -38.26 -70.28
C PRO A 454 -23.73 -38.02 -71.36
N PRO A 455 -24.15 -36.75 -71.55
CA PRO A 455 -23.95 -36.18 -72.88
C PRO A 455 -23.48 -34.72 -72.90
N SER A 456 -22.49 -34.50 -73.78
CA SER A 456 -22.19 -33.32 -74.61
C SER A 456 -21.89 -31.93 -73.97
N PRO A 457 -21.03 -31.13 -74.63
CA PRO A 457 -20.25 -30.10 -73.97
C PRO A 457 -20.87 -28.71 -74.14
N SER A 458 -20.83 -27.91 -73.08
CA SER A 458 -20.88 -26.45 -73.19
C SER A 458 -20.01 -25.83 -72.09
N PRO A 459 -19.20 -24.81 -72.41
CA PRO A 459 -18.24 -24.25 -71.47
C PRO A 459 -18.94 -23.14 -70.70
N LEU A 460 -19.26 -23.39 -69.43
CA LEU A 460 -19.58 -22.32 -68.49
C LEU A 460 -19.09 -22.72 -67.10
N GLN A 461 -18.30 -21.82 -66.56
CA GLN A 461 -17.66 -21.85 -65.26
C GLN A 461 -18.64 -22.28 -64.16
N THR A 462 -18.45 -23.46 -63.58
CA THR A 462 -18.93 -23.77 -62.24
C THR A 462 -17.89 -23.26 -61.24
N PRO A 463 -18.25 -22.37 -60.30
CA PRO A 463 -17.33 -21.98 -59.24
C PRO A 463 -17.21 -23.15 -58.25
N LEU A 464 -15.98 -23.64 -58.07
CA LEU A 464 -15.60 -24.62 -57.07
C LEU A 464 -15.85 -24.04 -55.67
N SER A 465 -17.04 -24.28 -55.10
CA SER A 465 -17.48 -23.68 -53.84
C SER A 465 -18.05 -24.72 -52.87
N ASP A 466 -17.49 -25.92 -52.79
CA ASP A 466 -18.06 -26.98 -51.96
C ASP A 466 -17.10 -27.42 -50.83
N MET A 467 -16.85 -26.49 -49.91
CA MET A 467 -16.49 -26.79 -48.52
C MET A 467 -17.20 -25.78 -47.61
N THR A 468 -18.19 -26.24 -46.87
CA THR A 468 -18.88 -25.43 -45.84
C THR A 468 -18.36 -25.82 -44.46
N PHE A 469 -17.96 -24.81 -43.69
CA PHE A 469 -17.57 -24.96 -42.28
C PHE A 469 -18.68 -24.32 -41.44
N ALA A 470 -19.33 -25.09 -40.58
CA ALA A 470 -20.27 -24.58 -39.59
C ALA A 470 -19.53 -24.36 -38.27
N VAL A 471 -19.52 -23.12 -37.78
CA VAL A 471 -18.98 -22.77 -36.46
C VAL A 471 -20.12 -22.16 -35.65
N THR A 472 -20.42 -22.71 -34.49
CA THR A 472 -21.42 -22.19 -33.55
C THR A 472 -20.71 -21.55 -32.36
N GLY A 473 -20.71 -20.22 -32.28
CA GLY A 473 -20.19 -19.49 -31.12
C GLY A 473 -20.35 -17.98 -31.24
N ASP A 474 -21.09 -17.38 -30.30
CA ASP A 474 -21.18 -15.93 -30.12
C ASP A 474 -19.84 -15.38 -29.61
N LYS A 475 -19.03 -14.81 -30.52
CA LYS A 475 -18.11 -13.66 -30.30
C LYS A 475 -17.17 -13.49 -31.49
N THR A 476 -17.68 -12.90 -32.56
CA THR A 476 -16.93 -12.31 -33.67
C THR A 476 -16.40 -10.92 -33.27
N ASP A 477 -15.47 -10.88 -32.31
CA ASP A 477 -14.80 -9.63 -31.92
C ASP A 477 -13.46 -9.48 -32.67
N ILE A 478 -13.40 -8.52 -33.58
CA ILE A 478 -12.16 -8.14 -34.31
C ILE A 478 -11.06 -7.65 -33.36
N ARG A 479 -11.41 -7.26 -32.13
CA ARG A 479 -10.45 -6.92 -31.08
C ARG A 479 -9.77 -8.16 -30.49
N SER A 480 -10.21 -9.36 -30.87
CA SER A 480 -9.58 -10.63 -30.48
C SER A 480 -8.09 -10.62 -30.86
N PRO A 481 -7.19 -10.67 -29.87
CA PRO A 481 -5.75 -10.74 -30.13
C PRO A 481 -5.36 -11.97 -30.97
N VAL A 482 -6.15 -13.04 -30.86
CA VAL A 482 -5.96 -14.29 -31.60
C VAL A 482 -6.22 -14.08 -33.09
N LEU A 483 -7.33 -13.45 -33.46
CA LEU A 483 -7.65 -13.16 -34.87
C LEU A 483 -6.62 -12.20 -35.49
N LYS A 484 -6.25 -11.14 -34.75
CA LYS A 484 -5.20 -10.19 -35.18
C LYS A 484 -3.87 -10.91 -35.44
N ASN A 485 -3.48 -11.84 -34.57
CA ASN A 485 -2.24 -12.61 -34.75
C ASN A 485 -2.33 -13.62 -35.90
N THR A 486 -3.46 -14.30 -36.08
CA THR A 486 -3.68 -15.20 -37.24
C THR A 486 -3.58 -14.44 -38.57
N LEU A 487 -4.17 -13.24 -38.67
CA LEU A 487 -4.07 -12.38 -39.84
C LEU A 487 -2.63 -11.89 -40.08
N ARG A 488 -1.88 -11.54 -39.03
CA ARG A 488 -0.46 -11.15 -39.15
C ARG A 488 0.41 -12.29 -39.68
N VAL A 489 0.23 -13.51 -39.17
CA VAL A 489 0.97 -14.69 -39.63
C VAL A 489 0.61 -15.01 -41.09
N PHE A 490 -0.65 -14.85 -41.47
CA PHE A 490 -1.11 -15.02 -42.85
C PHE A 490 -0.44 -14.03 -43.81
N LEU A 491 -0.50 -12.73 -43.51
CA LEU A 491 0.11 -11.69 -44.36
C LEU A 491 1.62 -11.87 -44.48
N ALA A 492 2.29 -12.25 -43.40
CA ALA A 492 3.71 -12.60 -43.42
C ALA A 492 4.00 -13.83 -44.31
N SER A 493 3.16 -14.86 -44.22
CA SER A 493 3.31 -16.09 -45.02
C SER A 493 3.09 -15.85 -46.51
N ILE A 494 2.14 -14.99 -46.88
CA ILE A 494 1.94 -14.56 -48.27
C ILE A 494 3.15 -13.76 -48.75
N ARG A 495 3.61 -12.79 -47.94
CA ARG A 495 4.79 -12.00 -48.30
C ARG A 495 5.98 -12.90 -48.57
N ASP A 496 6.28 -13.85 -47.68
CA ASP A 496 7.43 -14.74 -47.82
C ASP A 496 7.29 -15.70 -49.00
N HIS A 497 6.08 -16.15 -49.35
CA HIS A 497 5.85 -16.99 -50.52
C HIS A 497 5.90 -16.25 -51.86
N HIS A 498 5.64 -14.94 -51.88
CA HIS A 498 5.48 -14.16 -53.12
C HIS A 498 6.54 -13.04 -53.30
N SER A 499 7.50 -12.92 -52.37
CA SER A 499 8.54 -11.87 -52.34
C SER A 499 9.43 -11.79 -53.59
N SER A 500 9.42 -12.79 -54.48
CA SER A 500 10.26 -12.81 -55.68
C SER A 500 9.53 -12.54 -57.00
N ARG A 501 8.21 -12.38 -57.02
CA ARG A 501 7.45 -12.11 -58.28
C ARG A 501 6.42 -10.97 -58.22
N PHE A 502 6.04 -10.50 -57.03
CA PHE A 502 4.88 -9.60 -56.88
C PHE A 502 5.23 -8.14 -56.53
N LEU A 503 6.46 -7.85 -56.12
CA LEU A 503 6.82 -6.56 -55.50
C LEU A 503 7.14 -5.41 -56.46
N ASP A 504 7.26 -5.65 -57.77
CA ASP A 504 7.68 -4.61 -58.74
C ASP A 504 6.53 -3.90 -59.48
N ASN A 505 5.28 -4.04 -59.03
CA ASN A 505 4.14 -3.44 -59.72
C ASN A 505 3.62 -2.19 -58.98
N GLU A 506 4.09 -1.02 -59.39
CA GLU A 506 3.84 0.29 -58.74
C GLU A 506 2.39 0.79 -58.77
N ASN A 507 1.45 0.05 -59.37
CA ASN A 507 0.07 0.50 -59.58
C ASN A 507 -0.96 -0.11 -58.61
N LEU A 508 -0.54 -0.64 -57.47
CA LEU A 508 -1.46 -1.18 -56.47
C LEU A 508 -1.97 -0.06 -55.53
N PRO A 509 -3.29 0.05 -55.30
CA PRO A 509 -3.86 1.10 -54.47
C PRO A 509 -3.47 0.98 -52.98
N VAL A 510 -3.14 -0.24 -52.52
CA VAL A 510 -2.66 -0.51 -51.15
C VAL A 510 -1.59 -1.60 -51.20
N THR A 511 -0.47 -1.37 -50.51
CA THR A 511 0.65 -2.33 -50.44
C THR A 511 0.52 -3.27 -49.24
N PHE A 512 1.07 -4.49 -49.34
CA PHE A 512 1.07 -5.46 -48.24
C PHE A 512 1.63 -4.89 -46.94
N ASP A 513 2.71 -4.10 -47.03
CA ASP A 513 3.35 -3.49 -45.86
C ASP A 513 2.49 -2.42 -45.20
N GLN A 514 1.61 -1.73 -45.95
CA GLN A 514 0.65 -0.79 -45.37
C GLN A 514 -0.40 -1.51 -44.52
N ILE A 515 -0.96 -2.62 -45.00
CA ILE A 515 -1.98 -3.38 -44.24
C ILE A 515 -1.34 -4.07 -43.03
N TYR A 516 -0.13 -4.63 -43.21
CA TYR A 516 0.63 -5.21 -42.10
C TYR A 516 0.95 -4.17 -41.03
N GLY A 517 1.40 -2.97 -41.44
CA GLY A 517 1.67 -1.85 -40.53
C GLY A 517 0.44 -1.44 -39.73
N LYS A 518 -0.70 -1.22 -40.39
CA LYS A 518 -1.95 -0.84 -39.72
C LYS A 518 -2.48 -1.92 -38.76
N LEU A 519 -2.29 -3.21 -39.09
CA LEU A 519 -2.63 -4.34 -38.21
C LEU A 519 -1.70 -4.47 -37.00
N VAL A 520 -0.43 -4.09 -37.12
CA VAL A 520 0.54 -4.10 -36.00
C VAL A 520 0.30 -2.94 -35.04
N LEU A 521 -0.06 -1.77 -35.57
CA LEU A 521 -0.25 -0.53 -34.79
C LEU A 521 -1.63 -0.40 -34.14
N ASN A 522 -2.53 -1.38 -34.29
CA ASN A 522 -3.92 -1.35 -33.80
C ASN A 522 -4.73 -0.12 -34.30
N GLU A 523 -4.41 0.40 -35.49
CA GLU A 523 -5.05 1.62 -36.02
C GLU A 523 -6.51 1.43 -36.43
N TYR A 524 -7.04 0.21 -36.33
CA TYR A 524 -8.40 -0.16 -36.74
C TYR A 524 -9.38 -0.36 -35.58
N ASP A 525 -9.08 0.16 -34.38
CA ASP A 525 -9.94 -0.01 -33.20
C ASP A 525 -11.25 0.81 -33.24
N SER A 526 -11.47 1.59 -34.30
CA SER A 526 -12.73 2.30 -34.61
C SER A 526 -13.72 1.44 -35.42
N HIS A 527 -15.02 1.69 -35.27
CA HIS A 527 -16.07 0.93 -35.97
C HIS A 527 -15.96 0.99 -37.51
N THR A 528 -15.42 2.07 -38.07
CA THR A 528 -15.18 2.24 -39.52
C THR A 528 -13.94 1.48 -40.02
N GLY A 529 -12.96 1.21 -39.15
CA GLY A 529 -11.73 0.52 -39.53
C GLY A 529 -11.93 -0.94 -39.96
N CYS A 530 -13.02 -1.58 -39.54
CA CYS A 530 -13.33 -2.96 -39.91
C CYS A 530 -13.67 -3.12 -41.39
N ALA A 531 -14.47 -2.19 -41.93
CA ALA A 531 -14.88 -2.20 -43.33
C ALA A 531 -13.68 -1.89 -44.26
N GLU A 532 -12.79 -1.00 -43.82
CA GLU A 532 -11.56 -0.66 -44.54
C GLU A 532 -10.58 -1.85 -44.58
N ILE A 533 -10.36 -2.55 -43.46
CA ILE A 533 -9.54 -3.78 -43.46
C ILE A 533 -10.11 -4.83 -44.41
N LEU A 534 -11.43 -5.02 -44.38
CA LEU A 534 -12.09 -6.00 -45.24
C LEU A 534 -11.93 -5.68 -46.71
N ALA A 535 -12.14 -4.41 -47.09
CA ALA A 535 -11.96 -3.96 -48.47
C ALA A 535 -10.51 -4.14 -48.94
N ASP A 536 -9.55 -3.81 -48.07
CA ASP A 536 -8.11 -3.97 -48.32
C ASP A 536 -7.72 -5.46 -48.51
N ILE A 537 -8.22 -6.35 -47.64
CA ILE A 537 -7.96 -7.80 -47.73
C ILE A 537 -8.65 -8.42 -48.95
N GLN A 538 -9.89 -8.04 -49.25
CA GLN A 538 -10.62 -8.55 -50.43
C GLN A 538 -9.96 -8.11 -51.73
N SER A 539 -9.45 -6.88 -51.79
CA SER A 539 -8.68 -6.38 -52.93
C SER A 539 -7.44 -7.25 -53.17
N ILE A 540 -6.68 -7.55 -52.10
CA ILE A 540 -5.52 -8.46 -52.18
C ILE A 540 -5.94 -9.84 -52.66
N ILE A 541 -6.97 -10.44 -52.08
CA ILE A 541 -7.43 -11.78 -52.48
C ILE A 541 -7.80 -11.81 -53.97
N ALA A 542 -8.53 -10.81 -54.46
CA ALA A 542 -8.91 -10.71 -55.87
C ALA A 542 -7.68 -10.55 -56.80
N ILE A 543 -6.69 -9.77 -56.39
CA ILE A 543 -5.44 -9.58 -57.15
C ILE A 543 -4.65 -10.87 -57.22
N VAL A 544 -4.53 -11.62 -56.13
CA VAL A 544 -3.77 -12.87 -56.15
C VAL A 544 -4.55 -13.97 -56.89
N HIS A 545 -5.87 -14.04 -56.73
CA HIS A 545 -6.73 -14.98 -57.46
C HIS A 545 -6.69 -14.76 -58.99
N ASN A 546 -6.55 -13.52 -59.47
CA ASN A 546 -6.46 -13.23 -60.89
C ASN A 546 -5.07 -13.50 -61.51
N ARG A 547 -4.05 -13.79 -60.69
CA ARG A 547 -2.65 -13.94 -61.13
C ARG A 547 -2.06 -15.33 -60.92
N VAL A 548 -2.75 -16.20 -60.21
CA VAL A 548 -2.33 -17.59 -60.02
C VAL A 548 -3.01 -18.43 -61.09
N ASP A 549 -2.21 -19.08 -61.95
CA ASP A 549 -2.73 -20.06 -62.91
C ASP A 549 -3.47 -21.16 -62.12
N ASN A 550 -4.67 -21.54 -62.59
CA ASN A 550 -5.70 -22.33 -61.89
C ASN A 550 -5.28 -23.71 -61.33
N ASP A 551 -4.01 -24.13 -61.44
CA ASP A 551 -3.54 -25.49 -61.17
C ASP A 551 -3.07 -25.75 -59.73
N ASP A 552 -3.03 -24.75 -58.84
CA ASP A 552 -2.65 -24.99 -57.44
C ASP A 552 -3.89 -25.12 -56.53
N ASP A 553 -4.50 -26.32 -56.56
CA ASP A 553 -5.67 -26.69 -55.74
C ASP A 553 -5.50 -26.37 -54.25
N LYS A 554 -4.27 -26.43 -53.74
CA LYS A 554 -3.96 -26.11 -52.34
C LYS A 554 -4.08 -24.62 -52.06
N TYR A 555 -3.68 -23.80 -53.02
CA TYR A 555 -3.80 -22.35 -52.96
C TYR A 555 -5.25 -21.91 -52.99
N ASN A 556 -6.04 -22.48 -53.91
CA ASN A 556 -7.47 -22.19 -54.03
C ASN A 556 -8.26 -22.67 -52.80
N THR A 557 -7.92 -23.84 -52.25
CA THR A 557 -8.53 -24.34 -50.99
C THR A 557 -8.23 -23.41 -49.83
N PHE A 558 -7.01 -22.89 -49.73
CA PHE A 558 -6.60 -21.99 -48.66
C PHE A 558 -7.22 -20.59 -48.79
N ILE A 559 -7.30 -20.03 -50.00
CA ILE A 559 -8.01 -18.77 -50.28
C ILE A 559 -9.50 -18.89 -49.98
N SER A 560 -10.13 -20.01 -50.37
CA SER A 560 -11.54 -20.28 -50.08
C SER A 560 -11.81 -20.45 -48.58
N PHE A 561 -10.93 -21.13 -47.85
CA PHE A 561 -10.98 -21.21 -46.38
C PHE A 561 -10.92 -19.82 -45.75
N LEU A 562 -10.02 -18.96 -46.22
CA LEU A 562 -9.86 -17.62 -45.67
C LEU A 562 -11.02 -16.69 -46.02
N ARG A 563 -11.56 -16.80 -47.24
CA ARG A 563 -12.76 -16.09 -47.67
C ARG A 563 -13.95 -16.49 -46.80
N ASN A 564 -14.11 -17.78 -46.50
CA ASN A 564 -15.15 -18.28 -45.60
C ASN A 564 -14.92 -17.84 -44.14
N LEU A 565 -13.67 -17.83 -43.66
CA LEU A 565 -13.34 -17.32 -42.33
C LEU A 565 -13.69 -15.83 -42.20
N LEU A 566 -13.35 -15.02 -43.19
CA LEU A 566 -13.69 -13.60 -43.23
C LEU A 566 -15.20 -13.39 -43.35
N LEU A 567 -15.89 -14.12 -44.23
CA LEU A 567 -17.34 -14.03 -44.33
C LEU A 567 -18.01 -14.44 -43.01
N ASN A 568 -17.57 -15.49 -42.34
CA ASN A 568 -18.16 -15.92 -41.07
C ASN A 568 -17.86 -14.95 -39.92
N VAL A 569 -16.69 -14.30 -39.90
CA VAL A 569 -16.35 -13.31 -38.87
C VAL A 569 -17.09 -11.99 -39.07
N PHE A 570 -17.45 -11.64 -40.31
CA PHE A 570 -17.97 -10.32 -40.64
C PHE A 570 -19.42 -10.28 -41.16
N ALA A 571 -20.00 -11.40 -41.58
CA ALA A 571 -21.38 -11.46 -42.10
C ALA A 571 -22.44 -11.12 -41.03
N ASP A 572 -22.15 -11.39 -39.75
CA ASP A 572 -23.07 -11.07 -38.65
C ASP A 572 -23.20 -9.56 -38.39
N ARG A 573 -22.25 -8.73 -38.85
CA ARG A 573 -22.29 -7.27 -38.65
C ARG A 573 -22.90 -6.50 -39.82
N THR A 574 -22.85 -7.02 -41.03
CA THR A 574 -23.48 -6.38 -42.21
C THR A 574 -24.99 -6.60 -42.29
N ALA A 575 -25.55 -7.46 -41.44
CA ALA A 575 -26.99 -7.71 -41.35
C ALA A 575 -27.70 -6.84 -40.28
N SER A 576 -26.94 -6.09 -39.47
CA SER A 576 -27.47 -5.24 -38.39
C SER A 576 -27.36 -3.72 -38.65
N ASP A 577 -26.86 -3.33 -39.82
CA ASP A 577 -27.01 -1.98 -40.44
C ASP A 577 -27.79 -2.15 -41.74
#